data_AF-A0A965PFG4-F1
#
_entry.id   AF-A0A965PFG4-F1
#
_cell.length_a   1.000
_cell.length_b   1.000
_cell.length_c   1.000
_cell.angle_alpha   90.00
_cell.angle_beta   90.00
_cell.angle_gamma   90.00
#
_symmetry.space_group_name_H-M   'P 1'
#
loop_
_entity.id
_entity.type
_entity.pdbx_description
1 polymer ?
#
loop_
_entity_poly.entity_id
_entity_poly.type
_entity_poly.pdbx_seq_one_letter_code
_entity_poly.pdbx_strand_id
1 'polypeptide(L)'
;MTTNRTKQSDCLKRAELIKARIASEKASKNAQVSLRRCIERTCGGKALNSSVKEAQVALDAMLAKETEWKKRPKPRRDFAEAQIKLAVDAANWAAELGGDYSGETERAVEWRCVAGAKTETSCGDKYHRFCPYFKTNAVHTVSIDARRIHLLTWEIIEASKRLGKVVIALDENGHCTWVRVSNKQLVAENGWLAAKGDQIALSSTSLNGARQQLARKAVAA
;
A
#
# COMPACT_ATOMS: atom_id res chain seq x y z
N MET A 1 5.76 34.57 2.35
CA MET A 1 4.80 33.68 1.64
C MET A 1 5.48 32.63 0.73
N THR A 2 6.68 32.14 1.04
CA THR A 2 7.46 31.22 0.18
C THR A 2 7.53 29.77 0.68
N THR A 3 6.97 29.48 1.85
CA THR A 3 7.15 28.20 2.57
C THR A 3 6.31 27.03 2.05
N ASN A 4 5.21 27.28 1.35
CA ASN A 4 4.36 26.20 0.81
C ASN A 4 4.89 25.63 -0.51
N ARG A 5 5.49 26.47 -1.37
CA ARG A 5 6.06 26.02 -2.66
C ARG A 5 7.29 25.14 -2.49
N THR A 6 8.14 25.43 -1.51
CA THR A 6 9.34 24.62 -1.21
C THR A 6 8.97 23.26 -0.62
N LYS A 7 7.99 23.21 0.29
CA LYS A 7 7.47 21.95 0.85
C LYS A 7 6.83 21.08 -0.22
N GLN A 8 6.05 21.66 -1.12
CA GLN A 8 5.44 20.92 -2.24
C GLN A 8 6.50 20.38 -3.21
N SER A 9 7.53 21.17 -3.53
CA SER A 9 8.65 20.71 -4.36
C SER A 9 9.41 19.54 -3.73
N ASP A 10 9.61 19.57 -2.42
CA ASP A 10 10.29 18.50 -1.70
C ASP A 10 9.44 17.24 -1.57
N CYS A 11 8.12 17.38 -1.39
CA CYS A 11 7.17 16.27 -1.43
C CYS A 11 7.19 15.54 -2.78
N LEU A 12 7.17 16.29 -3.89
CA LEU A 12 7.26 15.72 -5.24
C LEU A 12 8.58 14.98 -5.47
N LYS A 13 9.71 15.57 -5.07
CA LYS A 13 11.03 14.91 -5.16
C LYS A 13 11.09 13.63 -4.32
N ARG A 14 10.43 13.60 -3.16
CA ARG A 14 10.32 12.39 -2.31
C ARG A 14 9.44 11.32 -2.96
N ALA A 15 8.31 11.71 -3.54
CA ALA A 15 7.42 10.80 -4.27
C ALA A 15 8.11 10.15 -5.48
N GLU A 16 8.92 10.92 -6.21
CA GLU A 16 9.72 10.41 -7.33
C GLU A 16 10.76 9.38 -6.90
N LEU A 17 11.42 9.60 -5.77
CA LEU A 17 12.39 8.64 -5.21
C LEU A 17 11.72 7.32 -4.82
N ILE A 18 10.57 7.41 -4.15
CA ILE A 18 9.79 6.23 -3.75
C ILE A 18 9.31 5.46 -4.99
N LYS A 19 8.80 6.15 -6.01
CA LYS A 19 8.43 5.53 -7.29
C LYS A 19 9.60 4.83 -7.96
N ALA A 20 10.78 5.47 -7.97
CA ALA A 20 11.98 4.90 -8.59
C ALA A 20 12.41 3.61 -7.86
N ARG A 21 12.35 3.60 -6.52
CA ARG A 21 12.64 2.41 -5.72
C ARG A 21 11.65 1.28 -6.00
N ILE A 22 10.36 1.56 -6.01
CA ILE A 22 9.31 0.56 -6.30
C ILE A 22 9.45 0.02 -7.74
N ALA A 23 9.79 0.87 -8.70
CA ALA A 23 10.07 0.43 -10.07
C ALA A 23 11.27 -0.52 -10.13
N SER A 24 12.33 -0.26 -9.35
CA SER A 24 13.48 -1.15 -9.22
C SER A 24 13.11 -2.49 -8.57
N GLU A 25 12.33 -2.49 -7.48
CA GLU A 25 11.86 -3.72 -6.82
C GLU A 25 10.92 -4.55 -7.70
N LYS A 26 10.02 -3.88 -8.44
CA LYS A 26 9.13 -4.54 -9.40
C LYS A 26 9.92 -5.16 -10.55
N ALA A 27 10.92 -4.46 -11.08
CA ALA A 27 11.81 -5.02 -12.10
C ALA A 27 12.55 -6.25 -11.58
N SER A 28 13.01 -6.23 -10.32
CA SER A 28 13.65 -7.37 -9.67
C SER A 28 12.71 -8.58 -9.50
N LYS A 29 11.50 -8.36 -8.99
CA LYS A 29 10.48 -9.44 -8.88
C LYS A 29 10.13 -10.01 -10.25
N ASN A 30 9.96 -9.18 -11.27
CA ASN A 30 9.67 -9.64 -12.63
C ASN A 30 10.82 -10.48 -13.20
N ALA A 31 12.08 -10.06 -13.01
CA ALA A 31 13.25 -10.84 -13.41
C ALA A 31 13.29 -12.20 -12.70
N GLN A 32 13.00 -12.23 -11.39
CA GLN A 32 12.94 -13.47 -10.61
C GLN A 32 11.83 -14.42 -11.11
N VAL A 33 10.64 -13.90 -11.42
CA VAL A 33 9.53 -14.69 -11.99
C VAL A 33 9.89 -15.23 -13.38
N SER A 34 10.51 -14.42 -14.24
CA SER A 34 10.98 -14.87 -15.55
C SER A 34 12.05 -15.96 -15.44
N LEU A 35 13.02 -15.80 -14.54
CA LEU A 35 14.04 -16.81 -14.28
C LEU A 35 13.43 -18.11 -13.76
N ARG A 36 12.48 -18.04 -12.81
CA ARG A 36 11.76 -19.22 -12.31
C ARG A 36 11.01 -19.94 -13.42
N ARG A 37 10.30 -19.21 -14.29
CA ARG A 37 9.63 -19.77 -15.48
C ARG A 37 10.62 -20.41 -16.47
N CYS A 38 11.81 -19.84 -16.63
CA CYS A 38 12.85 -20.46 -17.45
C CYS A 38 13.25 -21.81 -16.88
N ILE A 39 13.56 -21.87 -15.58
CA ILE A 39 13.95 -23.09 -14.87
C ILE A 39 12.84 -24.15 -15.00
N GLU A 40 11.59 -23.78 -14.73
CA GLU A 40 10.42 -24.68 -14.83
C GLU A 40 10.18 -25.19 -16.27
N ARG A 41 10.51 -24.42 -17.31
CA ARG A 41 10.39 -24.81 -18.73
C ARG A 41 11.62 -25.53 -19.30
N THR A 42 12.72 -25.61 -18.55
CA THR A 42 13.96 -26.25 -19.00
C THR A 42 13.77 -27.76 -19.20
N CYS A 43 12.69 -28.36 -18.68
CA CYS A 43 12.32 -29.76 -18.92
C CYS A 43 11.76 -30.07 -20.34
N GLY A 44 11.56 -29.08 -21.23
CA GLY A 44 10.80 -29.24 -22.49
C GLY A 44 11.47 -28.85 -23.82
N GLY A 45 12.78 -28.56 -23.84
CA GLY A 45 13.64 -28.56 -25.04
C GLY A 45 13.46 -27.46 -26.12
N LYS A 46 12.28 -26.86 -26.34
CA LYS A 46 12.08 -25.84 -27.42
C LYS A 46 11.61 -24.44 -26.96
N ALA A 47 11.19 -24.27 -25.70
CA ALA A 47 10.77 -22.98 -25.15
C ALA A 47 11.90 -22.22 -24.39
N LEU A 48 13.12 -22.75 -24.42
CA LEU A 48 14.23 -22.26 -23.60
C LEU A 48 14.81 -20.94 -24.10
N ASN A 49 15.08 -20.81 -25.41
CA ASN A 49 15.73 -19.61 -25.95
C ASN A 49 14.86 -18.35 -25.84
N SER A 50 13.54 -18.46 -26.03
CA SER A 50 12.61 -17.35 -25.83
C SER A 50 12.50 -16.96 -24.36
N SER A 51 12.37 -17.94 -23.46
CA SER A 51 12.28 -17.67 -22.02
C SER A 51 13.58 -17.06 -21.49
N VAL A 52 14.75 -17.56 -21.89
CA VAL A 52 16.07 -17.00 -21.53
C VAL A 52 16.20 -15.56 -22.02
N LYS A 53 15.76 -15.26 -23.24
CA LYS A 53 15.74 -13.88 -23.77
C LYS A 53 14.82 -12.97 -22.96
N GLU A 54 13.64 -13.44 -22.57
CA GLU A 54 12.71 -12.70 -21.70
C GLU A 54 13.29 -12.46 -20.30
N ALA A 55 13.96 -13.45 -19.71
CA ALA A 55 14.64 -13.33 -18.43
C ALA A 55 15.83 -12.35 -18.51
N GLN A 56 16.61 -12.38 -19.59
CA GLN A 56 17.71 -11.44 -19.81
C GLN A 56 17.21 -10.01 -19.93
N VAL A 57 16.14 -9.77 -20.72
CA VAL A 57 15.52 -8.44 -20.84
C VAL A 57 15.01 -7.94 -19.48
N ALA A 58 14.42 -8.81 -18.67
CA ALA A 58 13.97 -8.46 -17.33
C ALA A 58 15.14 -8.15 -16.38
N LEU A 59 16.24 -8.91 -16.47
CA LEU A 59 17.46 -8.69 -15.70
C LEU A 59 18.14 -7.37 -16.08
N ASP A 60 18.26 -7.07 -17.38
CA ASP A 60 18.85 -5.82 -17.87
C ASP A 60 18.02 -4.61 -17.41
N ALA A 61 16.69 -4.72 -17.46
CA ALA A 61 15.78 -3.69 -16.95
C ALA A 61 15.92 -3.50 -15.42
N MET A 62 16.11 -4.59 -14.67
CA MET A 62 16.38 -4.53 -13.23
C MET A 62 17.69 -3.80 -12.94
N LEU A 63 18.79 -4.19 -13.59
CA LEU A 63 20.11 -3.60 -13.42
C LEU A 63 20.10 -2.11 -13.78
N ALA A 64 19.42 -1.73 -14.86
CA ALA A 64 19.25 -0.33 -15.24
C ALA A 64 18.51 0.48 -14.15
N LYS A 65 17.44 -0.06 -13.57
CA LYS A 65 16.69 0.62 -12.50
C LYS A 65 17.45 0.67 -11.17
N GLU A 66 18.20 -0.37 -10.84
CA GLU A 66 19.02 -0.41 -9.64
C GLU A 66 20.20 0.58 -9.72
N THR A 67 20.84 0.67 -10.87
CA THR A 67 21.91 1.66 -11.10
C THR A 67 21.39 3.10 -11.05
N GLU A 68 20.21 3.38 -11.63
CA GLU A 68 19.52 4.67 -11.47
C GLU A 68 19.21 4.98 -9.99
N TRP A 69 18.77 3.99 -9.21
CA TRP A 69 18.51 4.15 -7.78
C TRP A 69 19.79 4.47 -7.01
N LYS A 70 20.87 3.72 -7.23
CA LYS A 70 22.15 3.88 -6.53
C LYS A 70 22.81 5.24 -6.78
N LYS A 71 22.55 5.89 -7.93
CA LYS A 71 23.01 7.25 -8.23
C LYS A 71 22.39 8.32 -7.32
N ARG A 72 21.30 8.02 -6.59
CA ARG A 72 20.64 8.97 -5.69
C ARG A 72 21.42 9.13 -4.36
N PRO A 73 21.43 10.32 -3.75
CA PRO A 73 22.12 10.56 -2.48
C PRO A 73 21.68 9.60 -1.37
N LYS A 74 22.64 9.04 -0.62
CA LYS A 74 22.38 8.04 0.45
C LYS A 74 21.31 8.48 1.46
N PRO A 75 21.34 9.71 2.03
CA PRO A 75 20.31 10.13 2.99
C PRO A 75 18.88 10.09 2.43
N ARG A 76 18.72 10.26 1.12
CA ARG A 76 17.43 10.23 0.45
C ARG A 76 16.94 8.80 0.19
N ARG A 77 17.88 7.85 0.02
CA ARG A 77 17.56 6.43 -0.13
C ARG A 77 17.10 5.84 1.19
N ASP A 78 17.84 6.09 2.27
CA ASP A 78 17.52 5.62 3.62
C ASP A 78 16.14 6.15 4.07
N PHE A 79 15.84 7.42 3.77
CA PHE A 79 14.52 7.99 4.02
C PHE A 79 13.40 7.30 3.23
N ALA A 80 13.60 7.05 1.93
CA ALA A 80 12.60 6.37 1.12
C ALA A 80 12.35 4.93 1.59
N GLU A 81 13.40 4.22 1.99
CA GLU A 81 13.31 2.88 2.57
C GLU A 81 12.52 2.89 3.89
N ALA A 82 12.76 3.86 4.77
CA ALA A 82 12.00 4.03 6.00
C ALA A 82 10.50 4.31 5.72
N GLN A 83 10.20 5.18 4.74
CA GLN A 83 8.83 5.51 4.36
C GLN A 83 8.08 4.31 3.75
N ILE A 84 8.75 3.54 2.89
CA ILE A 84 8.20 2.30 2.33
C ILE A 84 7.91 1.30 3.44
N LYS A 85 8.85 1.10 4.36
CA LYS A 85 8.67 0.21 5.51
C LYS A 85 7.44 0.60 6.34
N LEU A 86 7.32 1.88 6.71
CA LEU A 86 6.17 2.39 7.44
C LEU A 86 4.84 2.15 6.71
N ALA A 87 4.81 2.35 5.40
CA ALA A 87 3.62 2.10 4.59
C ALA A 87 3.26 0.62 4.52
N VAL A 88 4.25 -0.27 4.41
CA VAL A 88 4.05 -1.72 4.43
C VAL A 88 3.55 -2.18 5.79
N ASP A 89 4.13 -1.68 6.88
CA ASP A 89 3.71 -2.00 8.25
C ASP A 89 2.26 -1.54 8.50
N ALA A 90 1.90 -0.33 8.04
CA ALA A 90 0.52 0.17 8.10
C ALA A 90 -0.46 -0.66 7.26
N ALA A 91 -0.04 -1.10 6.07
CA ALA A 91 -0.86 -1.94 5.20
C ALA A 91 -1.07 -3.35 5.76
N ASN A 92 -0.01 -3.94 6.34
CA ASN A 92 -0.10 -5.21 7.06
C ASN A 92 -1.07 -5.09 8.23
N TRP A 93 -0.94 -4.03 9.03
CA TRP A 93 -1.87 -3.75 10.13
C TRP A 93 -3.32 -3.60 9.64
N ALA A 94 -3.54 -2.87 8.55
CA ALA A 94 -4.87 -2.72 7.95
C ALA A 94 -5.44 -4.06 7.43
N ALA A 95 -4.60 -4.95 6.91
CA ALA A 95 -5.03 -6.29 6.51
C ALA A 95 -5.44 -7.15 7.72
N GLU A 96 -4.91 -6.89 8.92
CA GLU A 96 -5.34 -7.57 10.15
C GLU A 96 -6.77 -7.22 10.58
N LEU A 97 -7.27 -6.05 10.16
CA LEU A 97 -8.64 -5.62 10.46
C LEU A 97 -9.71 -6.43 9.71
N GLY A 98 -9.31 -7.25 8.75
CA GLY A 98 -10.22 -8.10 7.96
C GLY A 98 -11.02 -9.12 8.78
N GLY A 99 -10.56 -9.41 10.02
CA GLY A 99 -11.15 -10.41 10.89
C GLY A 99 -10.89 -11.84 10.42
N ASP A 100 -11.30 -12.81 11.22
CA ASP A 100 -11.15 -14.23 10.89
C ASP A 100 -12.41 -14.76 10.21
N TYR A 101 -12.20 -15.57 9.17
CA TYR A 101 -13.26 -16.30 8.49
C TYR A 101 -13.23 -17.77 8.94
N SER A 102 -14.29 -18.51 8.65
CA SER A 102 -14.39 -19.91 9.07
C SER A 102 -13.38 -20.85 8.40
N GLY A 103 -12.77 -20.40 7.31
CA GLY A 103 -11.70 -21.08 6.58
C GLY A 103 -10.35 -20.37 6.72
N GLU A 104 -9.46 -20.64 5.77
CA GLU A 104 -8.13 -20.04 5.73
C GLU A 104 -8.22 -18.55 5.38
N THR A 105 -7.56 -17.72 6.18
CA THR A 105 -7.51 -16.27 5.99
C THR A 105 -6.09 -15.84 5.69
N GLU A 106 -5.87 -15.25 4.52
CA GLU A 106 -4.58 -14.72 4.08
C GLU A 106 -4.59 -13.19 4.01
N ARG A 107 -3.39 -12.61 4.12
CA ARG A 107 -3.16 -11.16 4.02
C ARG A 107 -2.17 -10.90 2.90
N ALA A 108 -2.49 -9.94 2.04
CA ALA A 108 -1.66 -9.53 0.92
C ALA A 108 -1.49 -8.02 0.88
N VAL A 109 -0.28 -7.56 0.60
CA VAL A 109 0.03 -6.15 0.36
C VAL A 109 0.59 -6.00 -1.05
N GLU A 110 -0.04 -5.13 -1.83
CA GLU A 110 0.33 -4.90 -3.23
C GLU A 110 0.61 -3.43 -3.51
N TRP A 111 1.57 -3.17 -4.41
CA TRP A 111 1.83 -1.83 -4.93
C TRP A 111 1.01 -1.58 -6.18
N ARG A 112 0.13 -0.57 -6.15
CA ARG A 112 -0.73 -0.19 -7.28
C ARG A 112 -0.66 1.31 -7.56
N CYS A 113 -1.36 1.75 -8.61
CA CYS A 113 -1.55 3.16 -8.92
C CYS A 113 -2.71 3.81 -8.13
N VAL A 114 -3.42 3.04 -7.31
CA VAL A 114 -4.52 3.50 -6.47
C VAL A 114 -4.41 2.77 -5.14
N ALA A 115 -4.60 3.52 -4.05
CA ALA A 115 -4.67 2.93 -2.72
C ALA A 115 -6.07 2.35 -2.50
N GLY A 116 -6.16 1.18 -1.88
CA GLY A 116 -7.43 0.54 -1.62
C GLY A 116 -7.29 -0.67 -0.70
N ALA A 117 -8.42 -1.18 -0.23
CA ALA A 117 -8.49 -2.45 0.46
C ALA A 117 -9.65 -3.24 -0.13
N LYS A 118 -9.46 -4.54 -0.28
CA LYS A 118 -10.50 -5.47 -0.71
C LYS A 118 -10.38 -6.78 0.06
N THR A 119 -11.50 -7.49 0.15
CA THR A 119 -11.55 -8.87 0.62
C THR A 119 -12.14 -9.72 -0.48
N GLU A 120 -11.41 -10.74 -0.89
CA GLU A 120 -11.91 -11.76 -1.81
C GLU A 120 -12.24 -13.00 -0.99
N THR A 121 -13.43 -13.56 -1.17
CA THR A 121 -13.86 -14.78 -0.46
C THR A 121 -14.06 -15.92 -1.43
N SER A 122 -13.79 -17.14 -0.98
CA SER A 122 -13.97 -18.36 -1.76
C SER A 122 -14.43 -19.53 -0.88
N CYS A 123 -14.92 -20.59 -1.52
CA CYS A 123 -15.31 -21.81 -0.83
C CYS A 123 -14.07 -22.61 -0.45
N GLY A 124 -13.85 -22.80 0.86
CA GLY A 124 -12.81 -23.65 1.42
C GLY A 124 -13.30 -25.07 1.70
N ASP A 125 -12.65 -25.75 2.63
CA ASP A 125 -12.99 -27.13 3.01
C ASP A 125 -14.34 -27.25 3.71
N LYS A 126 -14.93 -28.45 3.68
CA LYS A 126 -16.09 -28.77 4.52
C LYS A 126 -15.69 -28.84 6.00
N TYR A 127 -16.62 -28.47 6.89
CA TYR A 127 -16.43 -28.66 8.33
C TYR A 127 -16.29 -30.15 8.72
N HIS A 128 -17.01 -31.01 8.00
CA HIS A 128 -17.02 -32.46 8.18
C HIS A 128 -17.52 -33.12 6.89
N ARG A 129 -17.15 -34.38 6.63
CA ARG A 129 -17.50 -35.11 5.39
C ARG A 129 -19.01 -35.11 5.05
N PHE A 130 -19.87 -35.07 6.07
CA PHE A 130 -21.33 -35.05 5.92
C PHE A 130 -21.97 -33.67 6.10
N CYS A 131 -21.21 -32.62 6.39
CA CYS A 131 -21.76 -31.27 6.49
C CYS A 131 -22.07 -30.74 5.07
N PRO A 132 -23.25 -30.14 4.84
CA PRO A 132 -23.56 -29.51 3.55
C PRO A 132 -22.85 -28.17 3.37
N TYR A 133 -22.36 -27.54 4.46
CA TYR A 133 -21.72 -26.23 4.44
C TYR A 133 -20.20 -26.32 4.28
N PHE A 134 -19.64 -25.37 3.53
CA PHE A 134 -18.20 -25.16 3.36
C PHE A 134 -17.72 -24.01 4.25
N LYS A 135 -16.46 -24.09 4.68
CA LYS A 135 -15.75 -22.98 5.29
C LYS A 135 -15.55 -21.88 4.25
N THR A 136 -15.45 -20.64 4.72
CA THR A 136 -15.19 -19.48 3.86
C THR A 136 -13.73 -19.10 3.99
N ASN A 137 -12.96 -19.28 2.91
CA ASN A 137 -11.61 -18.76 2.84
C ASN A 137 -11.67 -17.27 2.45
N ALA A 138 -10.71 -16.49 2.90
CA ALA A 138 -10.64 -15.06 2.62
C ALA A 138 -9.22 -14.58 2.35
N VAL A 139 -9.07 -13.66 1.41
CA VAL A 139 -7.82 -12.94 1.14
C VAL A 139 -8.06 -11.45 1.30
N HIS A 140 -7.44 -10.86 2.33
CA HIS A 140 -7.45 -9.42 2.55
C HIS A 140 -6.29 -8.78 1.79
N THR A 141 -6.58 -8.03 0.74
CA THR A 141 -5.56 -7.32 -0.04
C THR A 141 -5.62 -5.83 0.24
N VAL A 142 -4.50 -5.27 0.70
CA VAL A 142 -4.29 -3.83 0.79
C VAL A 142 -3.38 -3.39 -0.36
N SER A 143 -3.88 -2.46 -1.18
CA SER A 143 -3.14 -1.84 -2.26
C SER A 143 -2.59 -0.48 -1.81
N ILE A 144 -1.29 -0.25 -1.99
CA ILE A 144 -0.61 1.01 -1.65
C ILE A 144 -0.29 1.79 -2.92
N ASP A 145 -0.65 3.08 -2.96
CA ASP A 145 -0.18 4.01 -4.00
C ASP A 145 1.17 4.61 -3.59
N ALA A 146 2.21 4.26 -4.34
CA ALA A 146 3.56 4.82 -4.23
C ALA A 146 3.62 6.34 -4.14
N ARG A 147 2.70 7.03 -4.84
CA ARG A 147 2.61 8.50 -4.83
C ARG A 147 2.25 9.06 -3.48
N ARG A 148 1.49 8.32 -2.66
CA ARG A 148 0.86 8.84 -1.45
C ARG A 148 1.64 8.56 -0.18
N ILE A 149 2.67 7.68 -0.24
CA ILE A 149 3.48 7.29 0.92
C ILE A 149 4.06 8.51 1.65
N HIS A 150 4.68 9.44 0.92
CA HIS A 150 5.37 10.58 1.52
C HIS A 150 4.45 11.57 2.27
N LEU A 151 3.14 11.45 2.09
CA LEU A 151 2.12 12.27 2.76
C LEU A 151 1.58 11.58 4.01
N LEU A 152 1.79 10.27 4.17
CA LEU A 152 1.38 9.50 5.34
C LEU A 152 2.50 9.53 6.39
N THR A 153 2.48 10.53 7.27
CA THR A 153 3.42 10.59 8.41
C THR A 153 2.99 9.65 9.54
N TRP A 154 3.94 9.31 10.42
CA TRP A 154 3.67 8.43 11.57
C TRP A 154 2.57 8.97 12.48
N GLU A 155 2.53 10.27 12.70
CA GLU A 155 1.54 10.94 13.55
C GLU A 155 0.13 10.79 12.96
N ILE A 156 -0.01 10.92 11.63
CA ILE A 156 -1.28 10.73 10.94
C ILE A 156 -1.71 9.27 11.03
N ILE A 157 -0.78 8.33 10.88
CA ILE A 157 -1.05 6.91 11.00
C ILE A 157 -1.58 6.60 12.40
N GLU A 158 -0.83 6.90 13.45
CA GLU A 158 -1.22 6.61 14.84
C GLU A 158 -2.52 7.30 15.27
N ALA A 159 -2.73 8.54 14.84
CA ALA A 159 -4.00 9.24 15.07
C ALA A 159 -5.17 8.55 14.35
N SER A 160 -4.95 8.03 13.14
CA SER A 160 -5.98 7.31 12.37
C SER A 160 -6.32 5.94 12.95
N LYS A 161 -5.33 5.23 13.51
CA LYS A 161 -5.53 3.96 14.22
C LYS A 161 -6.41 4.16 15.44
N ARG A 162 -6.13 5.18 16.25
CA ARG A 162 -6.94 5.55 17.44
C ARG A 162 -8.41 5.82 17.10
N LEU A 163 -8.71 6.21 15.86
CA LEU A 163 -10.07 6.48 15.38
C LEU A 163 -10.77 5.26 14.76
N GLY A 164 -10.10 4.11 14.63
CA GLY A 164 -10.61 2.94 13.90
C GLY A 164 -10.84 3.19 12.41
N LYS A 165 -10.19 4.23 11.85
CA LYS A 165 -10.33 4.67 10.46
C LYS A 165 -8.95 4.89 9.86
N VAL A 166 -8.33 3.80 9.43
CA VAL A 166 -6.92 3.76 9.03
C VAL A 166 -6.73 4.52 7.73
N VAL A 167 -5.97 5.62 7.77
CA VAL A 167 -5.67 6.38 6.55
C VAL A 167 -4.60 5.62 5.77
N ILE A 168 -4.95 5.18 4.56
CA ILE A 168 -4.07 4.40 3.66
C ILE A 168 -3.58 5.24 2.48
N ALA A 169 -4.09 6.46 2.33
CA ALA A 169 -3.73 7.39 1.27
C ALA A 169 -4.06 8.83 1.66
N LEU A 170 -3.16 9.76 1.38
CA LEU A 170 -3.36 11.19 1.52
C LEU A 170 -2.80 11.90 0.28
N ASP A 171 -3.54 12.87 -0.25
CA ASP A 171 -3.13 13.77 -1.34
C ASP A 171 -2.71 15.14 -0.78
N GLU A 172 -1.97 15.90 -1.58
CA GLU A 172 -1.47 17.24 -1.20
C GLU A 172 -2.58 18.23 -0.83
N ASN A 173 -3.78 18.05 -1.41
CA ASN A 173 -4.94 18.89 -1.16
C ASN A 173 -5.70 18.53 0.14
N GLY A 174 -5.24 17.50 0.86
CA GLY A 174 -5.91 16.97 2.05
C GLY A 174 -7.03 15.98 1.73
N HIS A 175 -7.22 15.61 0.46
CA HIS A 175 -8.09 14.48 0.10
C HIS A 175 -7.41 13.16 0.49
N CYS A 176 -8.15 12.19 0.99
CA CYS A 176 -7.61 10.97 1.55
C CYS A 176 -8.54 9.77 1.35
N THR A 177 -7.97 8.58 1.48
CA THR A 177 -8.71 7.32 1.51
C THR A 177 -8.39 6.63 2.83
N TRP A 178 -9.42 6.22 3.57
CA TRP A 178 -9.28 5.44 4.79
C TRP A 178 -10.09 4.15 4.74
N VAL A 179 -9.65 3.18 5.52
CA VAL A 179 -10.33 1.89 5.67
C VAL A 179 -10.94 1.82 7.07
N ARG A 180 -12.18 1.36 7.15
CA ARG A 180 -12.83 1.01 8.41
C ARG A 180 -13.53 -0.33 8.30
N VAL A 181 -13.73 -0.96 9.45
CA VAL A 181 -14.59 -2.15 9.55
C VAL A 181 -16.04 -1.70 9.63
N SER A 182 -16.91 -2.30 8.81
CA SER A 182 -18.36 -2.13 8.82
C SER A 182 -19.00 -3.48 8.58
N ASN A 183 -19.90 -3.93 9.46
CA ASN A 183 -20.59 -5.22 9.30
C ASN A 183 -19.66 -6.41 8.99
N LYS A 184 -18.52 -6.51 9.69
CA LYS A 184 -17.46 -7.52 9.46
C LYS A 184 -16.82 -7.48 8.05
N GLN A 185 -16.96 -6.37 7.34
CA GLN A 185 -16.35 -6.15 6.04
C GLN A 185 -15.46 -4.90 6.08
N LEU A 186 -14.38 -4.92 5.29
CA LEU A 186 -13.55 -3.74 5.07
C LEU A 186 -14.26 -2.82 4.08
N VAL A 187 -14.53 -1.59 4.52
CA VAL A 187 -15.09 -0.53 3.68
C VAL A 187 -14.03 0.55 3.49
N ALA A 188 -13.64 0.76 2.24
CA ALA A 188 -12.81 1.89 1.85
C ALA A 188 -13.69 3.12 1.62
N GLU A 189 -13.38 4.20 2.33
CA GLU A 189 -14.07 5.49 2.20
C GLU A 189 -13.09 6.55 1.70
N ASN A 190 -13.59 7.42 0.84
CA ASN A 190 -12.86 8.58 0.33
C ASN A 190 -13.41 9.85 0.96
N GLY A 191 -12.55 10.82 1.20
CA GLY A 191 -12.95 12.11 1.72
C GLY A 191 -11.76 13.00 2.02
N TRP A 192 -11.84 13.76 3.11
CA TRP A 192 -10.92 14.82 3.43
C TRP A 192 -10.39 14.67 4.85
N LEU A 193 -9.09 14.92 5.01
CA LEU A 193 -8.37 14.87 6.27
C LEU A 193 -7.91 16.27 6.65
N ALA A 194 -8.16 16.63 7.91
CA ALA A 194 -7.53 17.76 8.57
C ALA A 194 -6.70 17.24 9.74
N ALA A 195 -5.46 17.72 9.86
CA ALA A 195 -4.54 17.37 10.94
C ALA A 195 -3.98 18.62 11.61
N LYS A 196 -3.80 18.56 12.93
CA LYS A 196 -3.10 19.57 13.73
C LYS A 196 -2.41 18.86 14.90
N GLY A 197 -1.09 18.85 14.91
CA GLY A 197 -0.32 18.09 15.89
C GLY A 197 -0.60 16.59 15.75
N ASP A 198 -0.94 15.92 16.85
CA ASP A 198 -1.28 14.50 16.91
C ASP A 198 -2.78 14.22 16.70
N GLN A 199 -3.59 15.26 16.48
CA GLN A 199 -5.03 15.12 16.26
C GLN A 199 -5.37 15.16 14.78
N ILE A 200 -6.26 14.24 14.38
CA ILE A 200 -6.84 14.23 13.04
C ILE A 200 -8.36 14.18 13.07
N ALA A 201 -8.97 14.67 12.00
CA ALA A 201 -10.39 14.53 11.71
C ALA A 201 -10.63 14.20 10.24
N LEU A 202 -11.66 13.40 9.98
CA LEU A 202 -12.00 12.86 8.67
C LEU A 202 -13.42 13.23 8.30
N SER A 203 -13.62 13.69 7.08
CA SER A 203 -14.93 14.10 6.55
C SER A 203 -15.13 13.50 5.17
N SER A 204 -16.23 12.78 4.95
CA SER A 204 -16.55 12.22 3.63
C SER A 204 -16.99 13.29 2.62
N THR A 205 -17.38 14.48 3.07
CA THR A 205 -18.02 15.49 2.22
C THR A 205 -17.12 16.66 1.85
N SER A 206 -16.34 17.20 2.78
CA SER A 206 -15.49 18.37 2.51
C SER A 206 -14.35 18.58 3.50
N LEU A 207 -13.30 19.27 3.04
CA LEU A 207 -12.16 19.69 3.87
C LEU A 207 -12.58 20.64 4.99
N ASN A 208 -13.53 21.54 4.74
CA ASN A 208 -14.06 22.42 5.76
C ASN A 208 -14.80 21.64 6.85
N GLY A 209 -15.54 20.59 6.48
CA GLY A 209 -16.15 19.67 7.45
C GLY A 209 -15.10 18.97 8.32
N ALA A 210 -13.99 18.51 7.72
CA ALA A 210 -12.89 17.90 8.48
C ALA A 210 -12.27 18.91 9.46
N ARG A 211 -12.03 20.15 9.01
CA ARG A 211 -11.49 21.23 9.86
C ARG A 211 -12.42 21.59 11.02
N GLN A 212 -13.73 21.64 10.78
CA GLN A 212 -14.71 21.91 11.84
C GLN A 212 -14.74 20.79 12.88
N GLN A 213 -14.69 19.52 12.45
CA GLN A 213 -14.60 18.39 13.38
C GLN A 213 -13.30 18.42 14.17
N LEU A 214 -12.18 18.76 13.53
CA LEU A 214 -10.90 18.93 14.22
C LEU A 214 -10.96 20.05 15.26
N ALA A 215 -11.57 21.18 14.91
CA ALA A 215 -11.76 22.29 15.84
C ALA A 215 -12.62 21.89 17.04
N ARG A 216 -13.68 21.10 16.84
CA ARG A 216 -14.50 20.57 17.96
C ARG A 216 -13.70 19.65 18.88
N LYS A 217 -12.85 18.78 18.33
CA LYS A 217 -11.97 17.91 19.12
C LYS A 217 -10.94 18.71 19.93
N ALA A 218 -10.43 19.80 19.39
CA ALA A 218 -9.48 20.67 20.08
C ALA A 218 -10.12 21.50 21.22
N VAL A 219 -11.44 21.64 21.26
CA VAL A 219 -12.19 22.29 22.35
C VAL A 219 -12.58 21.29 23.44
N ALA A 220 -12.67 20.01 23.11
CA ALA A 220 -13.07 18.93 24.00
C ALA A 220 -11.87 18.21 24.69
N ALA A 221 -10.65 18.55 24.33
CA ALA A 221 -9.39 18.04 24.89
C ALA A 221 -8.73 19.10 25.77
#